data_AF-A0A249PE49-F1
#
_entry.id   AF-A0A249PE49-F1
#
_cell.length_a   1.000
_cell.length_b   1.000
_cell.length_c   1.000
_cell.angle_alpha   90.00
_cell.angle_beta   90.00
_cell.angle_gamma   90.00
#
_symmetry.space_group_name_H-M   'P 1'
#
loop_
_entity.id
_entity.type
_entity.pdbx_description
1 polymer ?
#
loop_
_entity_poly.entity_id
_entity_poly.type
_entity_poly.pdbx_seq_one_letter_code
_entity_poly.pdbx_strand_id
1 'polypeptide(L)'
;MTTLNLSGWRDREGAEENYNPHKLSSPMPYFWTMAIFLIIVGFVAAILFRQARDAFLGNPGLNGLILGVLLIGILLAFNHVLSLRPEVRWFNSFRAAGSAAKVGRDPVLLAPMRALIGERHGSGISTTALRSILDSIASRLDESRDTTRYLTGLLVFLGLLGTFWGLLGTIGSINTVIQSLDAGTGSTEDLLGSLKSGLSAPLTGMGTAFSASLFGLSGSLILGFLDLQAGRAQNRFYTELENWLSSVTDVGSGVSGPVEVSDSAPVEELRRLTDQIARIAHDGGVNQRTTAAMASLAEGIQGLVKNMRGEQQMLRDWIEAQQEEAKSMRKTLDKLTSRIGQADRIAVNSEKALSQPKLGHRDDGGD
;
A
#
# COMPACT_ATOMS: atom_id res chain seq x y z
N MET A 1 32.14 57.89 -13.98
CA MET A 1 32.43 56.46 -13.78
C MET A 1 31.47 55.95 -12.73
N THR A 2 30.37 55.37 -13.20
CA THR A 2 29.20 55.02 -12.37
C THR A 2 29.26 53.52 -12.13
N THR A 3 29.41 53.10 -10.88
CA THR A 3 29.46 51.70 -10.47
C THR A 3 28.03 51.15 -10.42
N LEU A 4 27.68 50.35 -11.44
CA LEU A 4 26.42 49.59 -11.47
C LEU A 4 26.53 48.40 -10.51
N ASN A 5 25.71 48.43 -9.46
CA ASN A 5 25.55 47.37 -8.48
C ASN A 5 24.55 46.34 -9.02
N LEU A 6 25.03 45.23 -9.58
CA LEU A 6 24.19 44.09 -9.98
C LEU A 6 23.88 43.20 -8.76
N SER A 7 22.85 43.55 -8.00
CA SER A 7 22.32 42.76 -6.88
C SER A 7 21.11 41.91 -7.29
N GLY A 8 21.24 41.11 -8.36
CA GLY A 8 20.08 40.43 -8.97
C GLY A 8 20.17 38.91 -9.12
N TRP A 9 21.21 38.25 -8.61
CA TRP A 9 21.47 36.83 -8.89
C TRP A 9 21.76 35.96 -7.66
N ARG A 10 21.31 36.39 -6.46
CA ARG A 10 21.63 35.70 -5.20
C ARG A 10 20.43 35.08 -4.47
N ASP A 11 19.33 34.79 -5.19
CA ASP A 11 18.13 34.16 -4.62
C ASP A 11 17.74 32.84 -5.33
N ARG A 12 18.72 32.06 -5.77
CA ARG A 12 18.53 30.65 -6.17
C ARG A 12 19.34 29.66 -5.34
N GLU A 13 19.59 29.99 -4.07
CA GLU A 13 20.13 29.06 -3.06
C GLU A 13 19.10 28.75 -1.95
N GLY A 14 17.84 29.18 -2.10
CA GLY A 14 16.78 29.00 -1.11
C GLY A 14 16.00 27.69 -1.18
N ALA A 15 16.39 26.72 -2.02
CA ALA A 15 15.72 25.42 -2.15
C ALA A 15 16.53 24.24 -1.62
N GLU A 16 17.62 24.49 -0.89
CA GLU A 16 18.19 23.51 0.03
C GLU A 16 17.63 23.76 1.43
N GLU A 17 16.32 23.59 1.55
CA GLU A 17 15.64 23.61 2.83
C GLU A 17 16.06 22.38 3.65
N ASN A 18 17.11 22.54 4.46
CA ASN A 18 17.37 21.77 5.67
C ASN A 18 17.05 20.26 5.56
N TYR A 19 17.78 19.51 4.73
CA TYR A 19 17.87 18.07 4.96
C TYR A 19 18.67 17.86 6.23
N ASN A 20 18.00 17.93 7.38
CA ASN A 20 18.50 17.39 8.62
C ASN A 20 18.27 15.87 8.55
N PRO A 21 19.30 15.02 8.39
CA PRO A 21 19.16 13.55 8.36
C PRO A 21 18.64 12.96 9.68
N HIS A 22 18.19 13.81 10.60
CA HIS A 22 17.86 13.52 11.98
C HIS A 22 16.47 14.04 12.40
N LYS A 23 15.58 14.43 11.48
CA LYS A 23 14.18 14.74 11.79
C LYS A 23 13.24 14.04 10.82
N LEU A 24 12.16 13.44 11.32
CA LEU A 24 11.11 12.92 10.45
C LEU A 24 10.43 14.10 9.75
N SER A 25 10.19 13.96 8.44
CA SER A 25 9.53 14.99 7.65
C SER A 25 8.06 15.13 8.07
N SER A 26 7.55 16.37 8.03
CA SER A 26 6.15 16.59 8.36
C SER A 26 5.26 16.01 7.26
N PRO A 27 4.18 15.27 7.57
CA PRO A 27 3.24 14.74 6.58
C PRO A 27 2.33 15.82 5.97
N MET A 28 2.54 17.09 6.35
CA MET A 28 1.68 18.23 5.99
C MET A 28 1.65 18.60 4.49
N PRO A 29 2.72 18.41 3.70
CA PRO A 29 2.67 18.66 2.25
C PRO A 29 1.61 17.79 1.56
N TYR A 30 1.48 16.51 1.95
CA TYR A 30 0.48 15.60 1.37
C TYR A 30 -0.96 16.05 1.68
N PHE A 31 -1.21 16.53 2.90
CA PHE A 31 -2.50 17.13 3.28
C PHE A 31 -2.86 18.30 2.37
N TRP A 32 -1.91 19.21 2.13
CA TRP A 32 -2.14 20.36 1.26
C TRP A 32 -2.37 19.97 -0.19
N THR A 33 -1.63 19.00 -0.72
CA THR A 33 -1.88 18.46 -2.07
C THR A 33 -3.29 17.87 -2.19
N MET A 34 -3.74 17.10 -1.19
CA MET A 34 -5.11 16.55 -1.14
C MET A 34 -6.17 17.66 -1.09
N ALA A 35 -5.97 18.68 -0.25
CA ALA A 35 -6.88 19.80 -0.13
C ALA A 35 -6.97 20.62 -1.43
N ILE A 36 -5.83 20.93 -2.06
CA ILE A 36 -5.78 21.65 -3.34
C ILE A 36 -6.49 20.85 -4.44
N PHE A 37 -6.26 19.53 -4.50
CA PHE A 37 -6.94 18.66 -5.46
C PHE A 37 -8.46 18.71 -5.28
N LEU A 38 -8.96 18.62 -4.04
CA LEU A 38 -10.41 18.72 -3.79
C LEU A 38 -10.98 20.10 -4.10
N ILE A 39 -10.23 21.18 -3.89
CA ILE A 39 -10.64 22.52 -4.30
C ILE A 39 -10.82 22.58 -5.82
N ILE A 40 -9.88 22.02 -6.58
CA ILE A 40 -9.95 21.96 -8.05
C ILE A 40 -11.16 21.13 -8.49
N VAL A 41 -11.35 19.94 -7.93
CA VAL A 41 -12.51 19.07 -8.22
C VAL A 41 -13.83 19.77 -7.86
N GLY A 42 -13.88 20.42 -6.70
CA GLY A 42 -15.05 21.20 -6.27
C GLY A 42 -15.34 22.38 -7.19
N PHE A 43 -14.30 23.04 -7.72
CA PHE A 43 -14.45 24.10 -8.71
C PHE A 43 -15.01 23.59 -10.04
N VAL A 44 -14.53 22.43 -10.53
CA VAL A 44 -15.09 21.77 -11.72
C VAL A 44 -16.55 21.36 -11.49
N ALA A 45 -16.87 20.80 -10.32
CA ALA A 45 -18.23 20.46 -9.94
C ALA A 45 -19.15 21.68 -9.85
N ALA A 46 -18.63 22.83 -9.39
CA ALA A 46 -19.37 24.09 -9.33
C ALA A 46 -19.67 24.65 -10.73
N ILE A 47 -18.71 24.58 -11.67
CA ILE A 47 -18.94 24.96 -13.07
C ILE A 47 -20.02 24.08 -13.70
N LEU A 48 -19.98 22.77 -13.43
CA LEU A 48 -20.93 21.79 -13.95
C LEU A 48 -22.17 21.63 -13.06
N PHE A 49 -22.45 22.55 -12.13
CA PHE A 49 -23.48 22.36 -11.11
C PHE A 49 -24.87 22.13 -11.69
N ARG A 50 -25.19 22.80 -12.81
CA ARG A 50 -26.51 22.65 -13.45
C ARG A 50 -26.69 21.24 -14.00
N GLN A 51 -25.71 20.76 -14.78
CA GLN A 51 -25.70 19.39 -15.31
C GLN A 51 -25.64 18.35 -14.19
N ALA A 52 -24.83 18.58 -13.16
CA ALA A 52 -24.70 17.68 -12.01
C ALA A 52 -26.00 17.57 -11.21
N ARG A 53 -26.73 18.68 -11.03
CA ARG A 53 -28.02 18.69 -10.35
C ARG A 53 -29.08 17.92 -11.14
N ASP A 54 -29.16 18.13 -12.44
CA ASP A 54 -30.13 17.43 -13.30
C ASP A 54 -29.84 15.92 -13.33
N ALA A 55 -28.56 15.55 -13.40
CA ALA A 55 -28.08 14.17 -13.24
C ALA A 55 -28.44 13.58 -11.87
N PHE A 56 -28.25 14.34 -10.78
CA PHE A 56 -28.54 13.90 -9.43
C PHE A 56 -30.03 13.58 -9.23
N LEU A 57 -30.91 14.46 -9.73
CA LEU A 57 -32.37 14.32 -9.65
C LEU A 57 -32.91 13.13 -10.45
N GLY A 58 -32.15 12.57 -11.40
CA GLY A 58 -32.54 11.37 -12.13
C GLY A 58 -32.64 10.12 -11.26
N ASN A 59 -31.83 10.02 -10.20
CA ASN A 59 -31.87 8.91 -9.25
C ASN A 59 -31.36 9.36 -7.86
N PRO A 60 -32.16 10.16 -7.12
CA PRO A 60 -31.68 10.86 -5.93
C PRO A 60 -31.24 9.92 -4.79
N GLY A 61 -31.86 8.73 -4.69
CA GLY A 61 -31.48 7.74 -3.69
C GLY A 61 -30.08 7.17 -3.92
N LEU A 62 -29.84 6.64 -5.12
CA LEU A 62 -28.55 6.01 -5.46
C LEU A 62 -27.43 7.06 -5.59
N ASN A 63 -27.68 8.17 -6.27
CA ASN A 63 -26.70 9.26 -6.38
C ASN A 63 -26.39 9.89 -5.01
N GLY A 64 -27.39 9.99 -4.13
CA GLY A 64 -27.20 10.42 -2.74
C GLY A 64 -26.32 9.46 -1.94
N LEU A 65 -26.53 8.14 -2.10
CA LEU A 65 -25.68 7.12 -1.49
C LEU A 65 -24.23 7.21 -2.01
N ILE A 66 -24.03 7.38 -3.32
CA ILE A 66 -22.70 7.58 -3.92
C ILE A 66 -21.99 8.79 -3.30
N LEU A 67 -22.66 9.95 -3.21
CA LEU A 67 -22.09 11.14 -2.59
C LEU A 67 -21.81 10.95 -1.09
N GLY A 68 -22.67 10.21 -0.38
CA GLY A 68 -22.45 9.88 1.03
C GLY A 68 -21.20 9.02 1.24
N VAL A 69 -21.04 7.94 0.45
CA VAL A 69 -19.85 7.08 0.47
C VAL A 69 -18.60 7.86 0.08
N LEU A 70 -18.69 8.73 -0.95
CA LEU A 70 -17.59 9.62 -1.35
C LEU A 70 -17.16 10.53 -0.20
N LEU A 71 -18.11 11.16 0.48
CA LEU A 71 -17.83 12.07 1.60
C LEU A 71 -17.18 11.33 2.77
N ILE A 72 -17.69 10.14 3.14
CA ILE A 72 -17.08 9.29 4.18
C ILE A 72 -15.66 8.90 3.80
N GLY A 73 -15.44 8.47 2.56
CA GLY A 73 -14.10 8.13 2.07
C GLY A 73 -13.14 9.32 2.13
N ILE A 74 -13.59 10.53 1.77
CA ILE A 74 -12.77 11.74 1.82
C ILE A 74 -12.36 12.00 3.28
N LEU A 75 -13.31 11.94 4.21
CA LEU A 75 -13.04 12.13 5.64
C LEU A 75 -12.03 11.11 6.18
N LEU A 76 -12.17 9.83 5.80
CA LEU A 76 -11.23 8.78 6.19
C LEU A 76 -9.83 9.00 5.62
N ALA A 77 -9.72 9.38 4.34
CA ALA A 77 -8.43 9.67 3.73
C ALA A 77 -7.69 10.83 4.44
N PHE A 78 -8.42 11.90 4.81
CA PHE A 78 -7.85 12.96 5.64
C PHE A 78 -7.49 12.48 7.04
N ASN A 79 -8.34 11.67 7.67
CA ASN A 79 -8.08 11.12 8.99
C ASN A 79 -6.79 10.28 8.99
N HIS A 80 -6.53 9.51 7.93
CA HIS A 80 -5.27 8.77 7.78
C HIS A 80 -4.05 9.70 7.73
N VAL A 81 -4.08 10.82 7.01
CA VAL A 81 -2.94 11.76 7.00
C VAL A 81 -2.82 12.52 8.33
N LEU A 82 -3.95 12.88 8.94
CA LEU A 82 -3.98 13.59 10.21
C LEU A 82 -3.52 12.71 11.38
N SER A 83 -3.77 11.39 11.35
CA SER A 83 -3.33 10.44 12.37
C SER A 83 -1.81 10.29 12.40
N LEU A 84 -1.09 10.58 11.31
CA LEU A 84 0.38 10.64 11.31
C LEU A 84 0.93 11.86 12.05
N ARG A 85 0.16 12.94 12.23
CA ARG A 85 0.67 14.19 12.85
C ARG A 85 1.03 14.01 14.33
N PRO A 86 0.18 13.41 15.19
CA PRO A 86 0.55 13.10 16.57
C PRO A 86 1.78 12.18 16.66
N GLU A 87 1.88 11.19 15.77
CA GLU A 87 2.98 10.21 15.74
C GLU A 87 4.34 10.88 15.46
N VAL A 88 4.40 11.70 14.41
CA VAL A 88 5.62 12.44 14.04
C VAL A 88 6.01 13.43 15.13
N ARG A 89 5.03 14.09 15.76
CA ARG A 89 5.29 15.00 16.87
C ARG A 89 5.83 14.26 18.09
N TRP A 90 5.22 13.14 18.46
CA TRP A 90 5.66 12.29 19.56
C TRP A 90 7.09 11.79 19.34
N PHE A 91 7.40 11.27 18.16
CA PHE A 91 8.73 10.78 17.81
C PHE A 91 9.80 11.89 17.83
N ASN A 92 9.50 13.06 17.26
CA ASN A 92 10.42 14.19 17.30
C ASN A 92 10.66 14.70 18.73
N SER A 93 9.63 14.70 19.59
CA SER A 93 9.81 15.03 21.02
C SER A 93 10.54 13.95 21.81
N PHE A 94 10.33 12.66 21.49
CA PHE A 94 11.07 11.55 22.10
C PHE A 94 12.57 11.66 21.80
N ARG A 95 12.93 11.96 20.55
CA ARG A 95 14.31 12.18 20.15
C ARG A 95 14.96 13.39 20.81
N ALA A 96 14.21 14.48 20.99
CA ALA A 96 14.71 15.69 21.63
C ALA A 96 14.84 15.56 23.15
N ALA A 97 13.95 14.80 23.80
CA ALA A 97 13.89 14.65 25.25
C ALA A 97 14.68 13.44 25.79
N GLY A 98 15.00 12.46 24.95
CA GLY A 98 15.76 11.26 25.32
C GLY A 98 15.02 10.26 26.22
N SER A 99 13.78 10.54 26.65
CA SER A 99 12.96 9.60 27.42
C SER A 99 11.48 9.67 27.06
N ALA A 100 10.87 8.49 26.93
CA ALA A 100 9.44 8.34 26.59
C ALA A 100 8.49 8.84 27.69
N ALA A 101 8.98 8.97 28.94
CA ALA A 101 8.19 9.38 30.10
C ALA A 101 7.92 10.89 30.18
N LYS A 102 8.66 11.71 29.43
CA LYS A 102 8.49 13.18 29.39
C LYS A 102 7.67 13.68 28.20
N VAL A 103 7.30 12.77 27.30
CA VAL A 103 6.53 13.10 26.10
C VAL A 103 5.05 12.90 26.41
N GLY A 104 4.24 13.95 26.21
CA GLY A 104 2.78 13.89 26.40
C GLY A 104 2.07 12.93 25.43
N ARG A 105 0.73 12.95 25.46
CA ARG A 105 -0.25 12.21 24.62
C ARG A 105 0.26 10.97 23.89
N ASP A 106 -0.14 9.79 24.39
CA ASP A 106 0.32 8.49 23.88
C ASP A 106 0.06 8.29 22.37
N PRO A 107 1.05 7.82 21.60
CA PRO A 107 0.90 7.48 20.19
C PRO A 107 0.12 6.18 20.03
N VAL A 108 -0.66 6.05 18.96
CA VAL A 108 -1.50 4.86 18.68
C VAL A 108 -0.77 3.91 17.74
N LEU A 109 -0.06 4.43 16.74
CA LEU A 109 0.73 3.66 15.77
C LEU A 109 2.11 3.29 16.34
N LEU A 110 2.74 4.17 17.13
CA LEU A 110 4.02 3.91 17.79
C LEU A 110 3.89 3.30 19.19
N ALA A 111 2.70 2.85 19.60
CA ALA A 111 2.47 2.24 20.91
C ALA A 111 3.42 1.05 21.23
N PRO A 112 3.72 0.13 20.29
CA PRO A 112 4.68 -0.96 20.53
C PRO A 112 6.12 -0.47 20.74
N MET A 113 6.53 0.59 20.06
CA MET A 113 7.84 1.22 20.27
C MET A 113 7.95 1.86 21.66
N ARG A 114 6.89 2.55 22.10
CA ARG A 114 6.86 3.15 23.45
C ARG A 114 7.03 2.10 24.54
N ALA A 115 6.37 0.96 24.43
CA ALA A 115 6.48 -0.13 25.40
C ALA A 115 7.91 -0.69 25.47
N LEU A 116 8.52 -0.97 24.31
CA LEU A 116 9.87 -1.54 24.25
C LEU A 116 10.96 -0.59 24.76
N ILE A 117 10.84 0.70 24.44
CA ILE A 117 11.83 1.73 24.77
C ILE A 117 11.63 2.28 26.19
N GLY A 118 10.39 2.33 26.68
CA GLY A 118 10.07 2.75 28.05
C GLY A 118 10.66 1.82 29.12
N GLU A 119 10.72 0.52 28.85
CA GLU A 119 11.24 -0.49 29.80
C GLU A 119 12.76 -0.71 29.71
N ARG A 120 13.44 -0.35 28.61
CA ARG A 120 14.87 -0.68 28.39
C ARG A 120 15.74 0.57 28.20
N HIS A 121 16.02 1.28 29.28
CA HIS A 121 16.93 2.45 29.32
C HIS A 121 18.44 2.13 29.19
N GLY A 122 18.86 1.03 28.54
CA GLY A 122 20.30 0.74 28.47
C GLY A 122 20.79 -0.58 27.88
N SER A 123 19.96 -1.38 27.21
CA SER A 123 20.46 -2.54 26.44
C SER A 123 19.97 -2.44 25.02
N GLY A 124 20.91 -2.55 24.07
CA GLY A 124 20.68 -2.42 22.63
C GLY A 124 19.46 -3.19 22.18
N ILE A 125 18.66 -2.55 21.33
CA ILE A 125 17.49 -3.17 20.72
C ILE A 125 18.00 -4.26 19.77
N SER A 126 17.56 -5.50 19.93
CA SER A 126 17.92 -6.57 19.00
C SER A 126 17.27 -6.32 17.63
N THR A 127 18.04 -6.56 16.56
CA THR A 127 17.60 -6.41 15.16
C THR A 127 16.31 -7.19 14.84
N THR A 128 16.09 -8.31 15.52
CA THR A 128 14.89 -9.14 15.40
C THR A 128 13.65 -8.48 16.02
N ALA A 129 13.75 -7.90 17.22
CA ALA A 129 12.63 -7.20 17.86
C ALA A 129 12.24 -5.94 17.06
N LEU A 130 13.24 -5.30 16.46
CA LEU A 130 13.06 -4.14 15.60
C LEU A 130 12.28 -4.46 14.32
N ARG A 131 12.67 -5.50 13.59
CA ARG A 131 11.95 -5.95 12.38
C ARG A 131 10.51 -6.33 12.69
N SER A 132 10.26 -7.01 13.81
CA SER A 132 8.91 -7.37 14.23
C SER A 132 8.02 -6.15 14.49
N ILE A 133 8.57 -5.07 15.05
CA ILE A 133 7.82 -3.81 15.27
C ILE A 133 7.53 -3.11 13.93
N LEU A 134 8.52 -3.02 13.04
CA LEU A 134 8.30 -2.46 11.70
C LEU A 134 7.23 -3.23 10.94
N ASP A 135 7.27 -4.56 10.99
CA ASP A 135 6.27 -5.44 10.37
C ASP A 135 4.86 -5.24 10.97
N SER A 136 4.77 -5.10 12.29
CA SER A 136 3.50 -4.79 12.97
C SER A 136 2.95 -3.40 12.57
N ILE A 137 3.81 -2.39 12.43
CA ILE A 137 3.40 -1.05 11.97
C ILE A 137 2.96 -1.12 10.51
N ALA A 138 3.70 -1.82 9.65
CA ALA A 138 3.35 -2.01 8.24
C ALA A 138 1.99 -2.69 8.09
N SER A 139 1.72 -3.76 8.85
CA SER A 139 0.43 -4.46 8.85
C SER A 139 -0.73 -3.56 9.29
N ARG A 140 -0.57 -2.78 10.36
CA ARG A 140 -1.61 -1.82 10.81
C ARG A 140 -1.88 -0.72 9.79
N LEU A 141 -0.83 -0.30 9.10
CA LEU A 141 -0.93 0.72 8.07
C LEU A 141 -1.68 0.19 6.86
N ASP A 142 -1.37 -1.04 6.43
CA ASP A 142 -2.04 -1.70 5.32
C ASP A 142 -3.53 -1.96 5.61
N GLU A 143 -3.86 -2.42 6.83
CA GLU A 143 -5.25 -2.60 7.28
C GLU A 143 -6.06 -1.31 7.20
N SER A 144 -5.46 -0.16 7.54
CA SER A 144 -6.13 1.14 7.40
C SER A 144 -6.44 1.49 5.93
N ARG A 145 -5.58 1.06 5.00
CA ARG A 145 -5.72 1.33 3.56
C ARG A 145 -6.73 0.42 2.89
N ASP A 146 -6.88 -0.81 3.37
CA ASP A 146 -7.88 -1.75 2.88
C ASP A 146 -9.30 -1.18 2.95
N THR A 147 -9.61 -0.42 4.00
CA THR A 147 -10.91 0.25 4.13
C THR A 147 -11.14 1.28 3.01
N THR A 148 -10.14 2.11 2.70
CA THR A 148 -10.24 3.12 1.63
C THR A 148 -10.32 2.47 0.24
N ARG A 149 -9.58 1.37 0.03
CA ARG A 149 -9.62 0.59 -1.21
C ARG A 149 -10.98 -0.08 -1.41
N TYR A 150 -11.57 -0.61 -0.34
CA TYR A 150 -12.93 -1.13 -0.35
C TYR A 150 -13.95 -0.04 -0.71
N LEU A 151 -13.88 1.15 -0.10
CA LEU A 151 -14.78 2.26 -0.42
C LEU A 151 -14.65 2.68 -1.89
N THR A 152 -13.43 2.73 -2.41
CA THR A 152 -13.17 3.02 -3.83
C THR A 152 -13.85 1.99 -4.74
N GLY A 153 -13.70 0.70 -4.45
CA GLY A 153 -14.38 -0.38 -5.17
C GLY A 153 -15.91 -0.34 -5.02
N LEU A 154 -16.40 0.01 -3.84
CA LEU A 154 -17.82 0.20 -3.56
C LEU A 154 -18.42 1.33 -4.40
N LEU A 155 -17.71 2.45 -4.59
CA LEU A 155 -18.14 3.54 -5.47
C LEU A 155 -18.24 3.11 -6.94
N VAL A 156 -17.28 2.34 -7.42
CA VAL A 156 -17.35 1.76 -8.78
C VAL A 156 -18.56 0.84 -8.88
N PHE A 157 -18.73 -0.06 -7.91
CA PHE A 157 -19.86 -0.99 -7.87
C PHE A 157 -21.21 -0.27 -7.82
N LEU A 158 -21.36 0.76 -6.99
CA LEU A 158 -22.57 1.60 -6.94
C LEU A 158 -22.82 2.30 -8.27
N GLY A 159 -21.77 2.80 -8.94
CA GLY A 159 -21.89 3.39 -10.27
C GLY A 159 -22.39 2.39 -11.32
N LEU A 160 -21.90 1.16 -11.29
CA LEU A 160 -22.38 0.06 -12.14
C LEU A 160 -23.81 -0.37 -11.77
N LEU A 161 -24.15 -0.38 -10.49
CA LEU A 161 -25.51 -0.67 -10.03
C LEU A 161 -26.49 0.40 -10.54
N GLY A 162 -26.05 1.65 -10.67
CA GLY A 162 -26.82 2.72 -11.28
C GLY A 162 -27.14 2.49 -12.76
N THR A 163 -26.20 1.96 -13.54
CA THR A 163 -26.48 1.60 -14.94
C THR A 163 -27.48 0.47 -15.03
N PHE A 164 -27.35 -0.53 -14.15
CA PHE A 164 -28.30 -1.65 -14.06
C PHE A 164 -29.72 -1.15 -13.74
N TRP A 165 -29.88 -0.25 -12.78
CA TRP A 165 -31.18 0.33 -12.43
C TRP A 165 -31.82 1.11 -13.58
N GLY A 166 -31.05 1.92 -14.32
CA GLY A 166 -31.62 2.63 -15.47
C GLY A 166 -32.01 1.69 -16.61
N LEU A 167 -31.25 0.60 -16.85
CA LEU A 167 -31.63 -0.43 -17.81
C LEU A 167 -32.93 -1.15 -17.42
N LEU A 168 -33.14 -1.44 -16.13
CA LEU A 168 -34.42 -1.98 -15.65
C LEU A 168 -35.57 -1.01 -15.90
N GLY A 169 -35.36 0.29 -15.70
CA GLY A 169 -36.34 1.33 -16.05
C GLY A 169 -36.68 1.32 -17.54
N THR A 170 -35.67 1.16 -18.40
CA THR A 170 -35.86 1.04 -19.85
C THR A 170 -36.70 -0.18 -20.22
N ILE A 171 -36.43 -1.35 -19.64
CA ILE A 171 -37.23 -2.57 -19.87
C ILE A 171 -38.68 -2.35 -19.42
N GLY A 172 -38.89 -1.72 -18.27
CA GLY A 172 -40.23 -1.38 -17.78
C GLY A 172 -41.00 -0.49 -18.76
N SER A 173 -40.35 0.55 -19.29
CA SER A 173 -40.98 1.43 -20.29
C SER A 173 -41.32 0.70 -21.60
N ILE A 174 -40.45 -0.20 -22.08
CA ILE A 174 -40.73 -1.02 -23.28
C ILE A 174 -41.97 -1.90 -23.05
N ASN A 175 -42.10 -2.50 -21.87
CA ASN A 175 -43.27 -3.31 -21.53
C ASN A 175 -44.57 -2.48 -21.58
N THR A 176 -44.56 -1.25 -21.03
CA THR A 176 -45.73 -0.34 -21.11
C THR A 176 -46.10 0.00 -22.55
N VAL A 177 -45.12 0.17 -23.43
CA VAL A 177 -45.34 0.47 -24.85
C VAL A 177 -45.98 -0.72 -25.56
N ILE A 178 -45.45 -1.93 -25.36
CA ILE A 178 -46.02 -3.15 -25.93
C ILE A 178 -47.47 -3.34 -25.49
N GLN A 179 -47.77 -3.12 -24.20
CA GLN A 179 -49.14 -3.18 -23.67
C GLN A 179 -50.05 -2.10 -24.28
N SER A 180 -49.53 -0.90 -24.56
CA SER A 180 -50.30 0.20 -25.15
C SER A 180 -50.63 -0.01 -26.63
N LEU A 181 -49.80 -0.76 -27.37
CA LEU A 181 -50.04 -1.07 -28.79
C LEU A 181 -51.09 -2.18 -29.01
N ASP A 182 -51.37 -3.00 -28.00
CA ASP A 182 -52.37 -4.08 -28.07
C ASP A 182 -53.83 -3.57 -27.93
N ALA A 183 -54.02 -2.32 -27.49
CA ALA A 183 -55.32 -1.68 -27.35
C ALA A 183 -55.83 -1.12 -28.71
N GLY A 184 -56.29 -2.02 -29.59
CA GLY A 184 -56.69 -1.76 -30.99
C GLY A 184 -57.93 -0.88 -31.24
N THR A 185 -58.05 0.30 -30.61
CA THR A 185 -59.20 1.23 -30.82
C THR A 185 -58.84 2.72 -30.97
N GLY A 186 -57.56 3.09 -30.93
CA GLY A 186 -57.10 4.49 -31.06
C GLY A 186 -56.89 4.95 -32.51
N SER A 187 -56.97 6.27 -32.75
CA SER A 187 -56.66 6.88 -34.05
C SER A 187 -55.17 6.68 -34.41
N THR A 188 -54.81 6.74 -35.70
CA THR A 188 -53.40 6.61 -36.15
C THR A 188 -52.47 7.65 -35.48
N GLU A 189 -53.02 8.79 -35.09
CA GLU A 189 -52.31 9.87 -34.40
C GLU A 189 -52.01 9.52 -32.93
N ASP A 190 -52.91 8.81 -32.26
CA ASP A 190 -52.71 8.27 -30.89
C ASP A 190 -51.66 7.15 -30.87
N LEU A 191 -51.65 6.30 -31.90
CA LEU A 191 -50.64 5.25 -32.08
C LEU A 191 -49.25 5.86 -32.29
N LEU A 192 -49.14 6.90 -33.13
CA LEU A 192 -47.87 7.61 -33.37
C LEU A 192 -47.38 8.33 -32.11
N GLY A 193 -48.29 8.96 -31.35
CA GLY A 193 -48.00 9.59 -30.07
C GLY A 193 -47.51 8.61 -29.01
N SER A 194 -48.14 7.43 -28.93
CA SER A 194 -47.77 6.35 -28.01
C SER A 194 -46.42 5.74 -28.37
N LEU A 195 -46.12 5.55 -29.66
CA LEU A 195 -44.80 5.12 -30.13
C LEU A 195 -43.71 6.16 -29.82
N LYS A 196 -44.00 7.45 -30.03
CA LYS A 196 -43.07 8.54 -29.72
C LYS A 196 -42.76 8.62 -28.23
N SER A 197 -43.79 8.60 -27.38
CA SER A 197 -43.65 8.56 -25.92
C SER A 197 -42.89 7.32 -25.47
N GLY A 198 -43.24 6.18 -26.08
CA GLY A 198 -42.68 4.88 -25.82
C GLY A 198 -41.21 4.71 -26.16
N LEU A 199 -40.73 5.38 -27.20
CA LEU A 199 -39.32 5.42 -27.58
C LEU A 199 -38.54 6.47 -26.79
N SER A 200 -39.19 7.55 -26.33
CA SER A 200 -38.55 8.61 -25.55
C SER A 200 -38.23 8.19 -24.11
N ALA A 201 -39.06 7.36 -23.48
CA ALA A 201 -38.85 6.92 -22.09
C ALA A 201 -37.56 6.09 -21.89
N PRO A 202 -37.25 5.08 -22.75
CA PRO A 202 -35.97 4.38 -22.78
C PRO A 202 -34.74 5.31 -22.89
N LEU A 203 -34.82 6.34 -23.73
CA LEU A 203 -33.72 7.28 -23.95
C LEU A 203 -33.43 8.10 -22.69
N THR A 204 -34.47 8.55 -22.00
CA THR A 204 -34.34 9.26 -20.71
C THR A 204 -33.83 8.33 -19.61
N GLY A 205 -34.32 7.08 -19.56
CA GLY A 205 -33.87 6.06 -18.59
C GLY A 205 -32.39 5.68 -18.75
N MET A 206 -31.86 5.73 -19.97
CA MET A 206 -30.44 5.53 -20.24
C MET A 206 -29.60 6.71 -19.69
N GLY A 207 -30.07 7.95 -19.85
CA GLY A 207 -29.38 9.14 -19.34
C GLY A 207 -29.21 9.16 -17.82
N THR A 208 -30.25 8.72 -17.08
CA THR A 208 -30.17 8.60 -15.62
C THR A 208 -29.19 7.50 -15.18
N ALA A 209 -29.21 6.34 -15.86
CA ALA A 209 -28.26 5.24 -15.64
C ALA A 209 -26.81 5.68 -15.82
N PHE A 210 -26.53 6.37 -16.92
CA PHE A 210 -25.19 6.85 -17.26
C PHE A 210 -24.67 7.85 -16.22
N SER A 211 -25.54 8.73 -15.75
CA SER A 211 -25.17 9.74 -14.74
C SER A 211 -24.70 9.14 -13.42
N ALA A 212 -25.36 8.07 -12.94
CA ALA A 212 -24.95 7.36 -11.73
C ALA A 212 -23.57 6.70 -11.89
N SER A 213 -23.28 6.16 -13.08
CA SER A 213 -21.96 5.63 -13.43
C SER A 213 -20.88 6.71 -13.40
N LEU A 214 -21.17 7.88 -13.97
CA LEU A 214 -20.25 9.03 -13.94
C LEU A 214 -19.94 9.46 -12.50
N PHE A 215 -20.93 9.54 -11.62
CA PHE A 215 -20.70 9.86 -10.21
C PHE A 215 -19.86 8.80 -9.50
N GLY A 216 -20.18 7.52 -9.70
CA GLY A 216 -19.45 6.40 -9.09
C GLY A 216 -17.99 6.33 -9.54
N LEU A 217 -17.75 6.42 -10.85
CA LEU A 217 -16.40 6.40 -11.43
C LEU A 217 -15.60 7.65 -11.06
N SER A 218 -16.18 8.84 -11.18
CA SER A 218 -15.49 10.09 -10.81
C SER A 218 -15.17 10.11 -9.32
N GLY A 219 -16.12 9.69 -8.48
CA GLY A 219 -15.91 9.57 -7.04
C GLY A 219 -14.82 8.55 -6.68
N SER A 220 -14.77 7.42 -7.37
CA SER A 220 -13.70 6.42 -7.19
C SER A 220 -12.33 6.96 -7.60
N LEU A 221 -12.26 7.79 -8.63
CA LEU A 221 -11.00 8.42 -9.06
C LEU A 221 -10.51 9.43 -8.03
N ILE A 222 -11.43 10.26 -7.49
CA ILE A 222 -11.14 11.21 -6.41
C ILE A 222 -10.57 10.46 -5.20
N LEU A 223 -11.25 9.41 -4.76
CA LEU A 223 -10.81 8.62 -3.60
C LEU A 223 -9.51 7.87 -3.86
N GLY A 224 -9.34 7.29 -5.06
CA GLY A 224 -8.10 6.65 -5.45
C GLY A 224 -6.91 7.61 -5.40
N PHE A 225 -7.08 8.86 -5.84
CA PHE A 225 -6.03 9.88 -5.72
C PHE A 225 -5.72 10.21 -4.25
N LEU A 226 -6.74 10.41 -3.43
CA LEU A 226 -6.57 10.70 -1.99
C LEU A 226 -5.86 9.56 -1.27
N ASP A 227 -6.20 8.31 -1.57
CA ASP A 227 -5.56 7.12 -1.00
C ASP A 227 -4.09 6.98 -1.42
N LEU A 228 -3.77 7.30 -2.69
CA LEU A 228 -2.38 7.34 -3.15
C LEU A 228 -1.55 8.38 -2.38
N GLN A 229 -2.12 9.55 -2.10
CA GLN A 229 -1.43 10.60 -1.34
C GLN A 229 -1.23 10.20 0.13
N ALA A 230 -2.24 9.60 0.76
CA ALA A 230 -2.12 9.03 2.10
C ALA A 230 -1.04 7.94 2.14
N GLY A 231 -1.05 7.06 1.14
CA GLY A 231 -0.06 6.01 0.96
C GLY A 231 1.37 6.47 0.82
N ARG A 232 1.60 7.55 0.06
CA ARG A 232 2.92 8.16 -0.08
C ARG A 232 3.41 8.74 1.24
N ALA A 233 2.54 9.39 2.01
CA ALA A 233 2.89 9.92 3.33
C ALA A 233 3.27 8.79 4.31
N GLN A 234 2.49 7.71 4.30
CA GLN A 234 2.68 6.51 5.10
C GLN A 234 3.98 5.77 4.77
N ASN A 235 4.23 5.51 3.49
CA ASN A 235 5.45 4.84 3.04
C ASN A 235 6.69 5.67 3.37
N ARG A 236 6.62 7.00 3.19
CA ARG A 236 7.71 7.89 3.56
C ARG A 236 8.01 7.84 5.06
N PHE A 237 6.97 7.88 5.90
CA PHE A 237 7.14 7.73 7.35
C PHE A 237 7.78 6.39 7.72
N TYR A 238 7.34 5.29 7.09
CA TYR A 238 7.93 3.96 7.29
C TYR A 238 9.42 3.92 6.91
N THR A 239 9.78 4.39 5.71
CA THR A 239 11.17 4.45 5.27
C THR A 239 12.03 5.34 6.16
N GLU A 240 11.51 6.48 6.62
CA GLU A 240 12.25 7.36 7.53
C GLU A 240 12.45 6.72 8.93
N LEU A 241 11.47 5.96 9.43
CA LEU A 241 11.62 5.15 10.64
C LEU A 241 12.67 4.06 10.45
N GLU A 242 12.60 3.29 9.35
CA GLU A 242 13.55 2.23 9.02
C GLU A 242 14.99 2.76 8.94
N ASN A 243 15.19 3.91 8.29
CA ASN A 243 16.48 4.58 8.20
C ASN A 243 17.01 5.01 9.57
N TRP A 244 16.16 5.58 10.43
CA TRP A 244 16.56 5.93 11.80
C TRP A 244 16.97 4.69 12.60
N LEU A 245 16.20 3.62 12.48
CA LEU A 245 16.44 2.38 13.20
C LEU A 245 17.73 1.67 12.74
N SER A 246 18.03 1.72 11.46
CA SER A 246 19.30 1.27 10.90
C SER A 246 20.48 2.05 11.49
N SER A 247 20.35 3.38 11.63
CA SER A 247 21.40 4.21 12.23
C SER A 247 21.67 3.90 13.72
N VAL A 248 20.65 3.54 14.50
CA VAL A 248 20.80 3.17 15.92
C VAL A 248 21.42 1.78 16.07
N THR A 249 21.08 0.86 15.16
CA THR A 249 21.62 -0.49 15.15
C THR A 249 23.10 -0.50 14.74
N ASP A 250 23.47 0.27 13.73
CA ASP A 250 24.84 0.36 13.21
C ASP A 250 25.82 0.91 14.26
N VAL A 251 25.37 1.90 15.05
CA VAL A 251 26.12 2.45 16.18
C VAL A 251 26.26 1.44 17.32
N GLY A 252 25.29 0.54 17.51
CA GLY A 252 25.37 -0.58 18.45
C GLY A 252 26.32 -1.70 18.01
N SER A 253 26.54 -1.87 16.70
CA SER A 253 27.55 -2.78 16.13
C SER A 253 28.95 -2.16 15.98
N GLY A 254 29.13 -0.90 16.39
CA GLY A 254 30.37 -0.14 16.36
C GLY A 254 31.48 -0.57 17.34
N VAL A 255 31.58 -1.86 17.71
CA VAL A 255 32.84 -2.46 18.19
C VAL A 255 33.68 -2.93 16.99
N SER A 256 33.57 -2.24 15.86
CA SER A 256 34.40 -2.43 14.66
C SER A 256 34.74 -1.07 14.03
N GLY A 257 35.30 -0.15 14.81
CA GLY A 257 36.10 0.94 14.24
C GLY A 257 37.40 0.37 13.69
N PRO A 258 38.04 1.00 12.67
CA PRO A 258 39.32 0.53 12.14
C PRO A 258 40.31 0.43 13.29
N VAL A 259 40.79 -0.79 13.52
CA VAL A 259 41.81 -1.09 14.52
C VAL A 259 43.08 -0.35 14.08
N GLU A 260 43.27 0.87 14.58
CA GLU A 260 44.63 1.31 14.87
C GLU A 260 45.14 0.36 15.95
N VAL A 261 46.09 -0.47 15.53
CA VAL A 261 46.82 -1.42 16.36
C VAL A 261 47.59 -0.63 17.42
N SER A 262 46.92 -0.31 18.53
CA SER A 262 47.58 -0.04 19.80
C SER A 262 47.69 -1.38 20.53
N ASP A 263 48.85 -2.00 20.36
CA ASP A 263 49.26 -3.36 20.73
C ASP A 263 49.29 -3.65 22.24
N SER A 264 48.31 -3.19 23.04
CA SER A 264 48.36 -3.39 24.50
C SER A 264 47.04 -3.40 25.27
N ALA A 265 45.89 -3.04 24.69
CA ALA A 265 44.63 -2.99 25.46
C ALA A 265 43.91 -4.34 25.64
N PRO A 266 43.80 -5.24 24.63
CA PRO A 266 43.02 -6.48 24.79
C PRO A 266 43.70 -7.52 25.68
N VAL A 267 45.04 -7.54 25.68
CA VAL A 267 45.83 -8.54 26.40
C VAL A 267 45.88 -8.24 27.91
N GLU A 268 45.85 -6.97 28.29
CA GLU A 268 45.85 -6.57 29.70
C GLU A 268 44.48 -6.78 30.36
N GLU A 269 43.38 -6.53 29.62
CA GLU A 269 42.02 -6.86 30.05
C GLU A 269 41.84 -8.38 30.22
N LEU A 270 42.36 -9.16 29.25
CA LEU A 270 42.33 -10.62 29.30
C LEU A 270 43.21 -11.17 30.43
N ARG A 271 44.38 -10.57 30.69
CA ARG A 271 45.23 -10.91 31.83
C ARG A 271 44.55 -10.60 33.16
N ARG A 272 43.89 -9.45 33.29
CA ARG A 272 43.14 -9.10 34.51
C ARG A 272 41.98 -10.05 34.77
N LEU A 273 41.23 -10.41 33.74
CA LEU A 273 40.16 -11.41 33.83
C LEU A 273 40.72 -12.80 34.18
N THR A 274 41.86 -13.17 33.61
CA THR A 274 42.52 -14.46 33.89
C THR A 274 43.08 -14.50 35.31
N ASP A 275 43.70 -13.43 35.79
CA ASP A 275 44.18 -13.31 37.17
C ASP A 275 43.03 -13.26 38.18
N GLN A 276 41.90 -12.65 37.82
CA GLN A 276 40.71 -12.63 38.67
C GLN A 276 40.06 -14.01 38.75
N ILE A 277 40.02 -14.76 37.65
CA ILE A 277 39.59 -16.17 37.63
C ILE A 277 40.57 -17.07 38.40
N ALA A 278 41.88 -16.85 38.25
CA ALA A 278 42.90 -17.60 38.97
C ALA A 278 42.83 -17.34 40.48
N ARG A 279 42.56 -16.10 40.91
CA ARG A 279 42.34 -15.75 42.33
C ARG A 279 41.06 -16.37 42.88
N ILE A 280 39.96 -16.36 42.11
CA ILE A 280 38.71 -17.02 42.50
C ILE A 280 38.88 -18.55 42.58
N ALA A 281 39.74 -19.13 41.74
CA ALA A 281 40.08 -20.55 41.78
C ALA A 281 41.05 -20.92 42.92
N HIS A 282 41.90 -19.98 43.35
CA HIS A 282 42.94 -20.24 44.35
C HIS A 282 42.47 -20.00 45.80
N ASP A 283 41.51 -19.08 46.02
CA ASP A 283 41.11 -18.65 47.38
C ASP A 283 39.81 -19.28 47.90
N GLY A 284 39.25 -20.27 47.19
CA GLY A 284 37.99 -20.92 47.58
C GLY A 284 38.01 -22.42 47.34
N GLY A 285 38.31 -23.18 48.40
CA GLY A 285 38.25 -24.64 48.40
C GLY A 285 36.96 -25.17 47.76
N VAL A 286 37.12 -26.26 47.00
CA VAL A 286 36.11 -26.96 46.17
C VAL A 286 34.70 -26.79 46.71
N ASN A 287 33.99 -25.80 46.17
CA ASN A 287 32.62 -25.51 46.55
C ASN A 287 31.70 -26.29 45.62
N GLN A 288 30.84 -27.13 46.18
CA GLN A 288 29.86 -27.96 45.45
C GLN A 288 28.97 -27.15 44.50
N ARG A 289 28.87 -25.84 44.74
CA ARG A 289 28.19 -24.84 43.92
C ARG A 289 28.86 -24.56 42.58
N THR A 290 30.20 -24.60 42.49
CA THR A 290 30.94 -24.40 41.23
C THR A 290 30.84 -25.62 40.33
N THR A 291 30.87 -26.83 40.91
CA THR A 291 30.61 -28.08 40.19
C THR A 291 29.16 -28.14 39.69
N ALA A 292 28.19 -27.69 40.49
CA ALA A 292 26.80 -27.58 40.08
C ALA A 292 26.60 -26.52 38.98
N ALA A 293 27.30 -25.38 39.06
CA ALA A 293 27.26 -24.35 38.02
C ALA A 293 27.86 -24.86 36.70
N MET A 294 28.97 -25.60 36.74
CA MET A 294 29.56 -26.25 35.55
C MET A 294 28.65 -27.31 34.94
N ALA A 295 27.95 -28.10 35.76
CA ALA A 295 26.96 -29.06 35.28
C ALA A 295 25.77 -28.36 34.59
N SER A 296 25.24 -27.28 35.18
CA SER A 296 24.16 -26.48 34.58
C SER A 296 24.58 -25.78 33.29
N LEU A 297 25.84 -25.33 33.19
CA LEU A 297 26.41 -24.75 31.98
C LEU A 297 26.57 -25.80 30.87
N ALA A 298 27.08 -26.98 31.22
CA ALA A 298 27.21 -28.09 30.28
C ALA A 298 25.85 -28.54 29.73
N GLU A 299 24.82 -28.58 30.57
CA GLU A 299 23.45 -28.91 30.19
C GLU A 299 22.83 -27.79 29.32
N GLY A 300 23.09 -26.52 29.64
CA GLY A 300 22.69 -25.37 28.84
C GLY A 300 23.34 -25.35 27.44
N ILE A 301 24.64 -25.67 27.35
CA ILE A 301 25.36 -25.76 26.07
C ILE A 301 24.85 -26.95 25.24
N GLN A 302 24.58 -28.10 25.86
CA GLN A 302 23.97 -29.24 25.17
C GLN A 302 22.56 -28.93 24.67
N GLY A 303 21.76 -28.20 25.46
CA GLY A 303 20.45 -27.69 25.05
C GLY A 303 20.54 -26.75 23.86
N LEU A 304 21.49 -25.81 23.87
CA LEU A 304 21.73 -24.88 22.77
C LEU A 304 22.17 -25.59 21.48
N VAL A 305 23.07 -26.58 21.59
CA VAL A 305 23.53 -27.38 20.44
C VAL A 305 22.40 -28.22 19.86
N LYS A 306 21.53 -28.79 20.72
CA LYS A 306 20.34 -29.53 20.28
C LYS A 306 19.36 -28.62 19.55
N ASN A 307 19.17 -27.40 20.05
CA ASN A 307 18.33 -26.39 19.42
C ASN A 307 18.90 -25.96 18.06
N MET A 308 20.20 -25.62 17.99
CA MET A 308 20.88 -25.29 16.73
C MET A 308 20.78 -26.42 15.69
N ARG A 309 20.88 -27.69 16.09
CA ARG A 309 20.69 -28.82 15.19
C ARG A 309 19.25 -28.92 14.69
N GLY A 310 18.26 -28.63 15.53
CA GLY A 310 16.86 -28.53 15.15
C GLY A 310 16.60 -27.40 14.15
N GLU A 311 17.14 -26.20 14.40
CA GLU A 311 17.03 -25.06 13.50
C GLU A 311 17.73 -25.31 12.15
N GLN A 312 18.91 -25.92 12.15
CA GLN A 312 19.61 -26.29 10.92
C GLN A 312 18.88 -27.36 10.12
N GLN A 313 18.18 -28.29 10.78
CA GLN A 313 17.36 -29.28 10.10
C GLN A 313 16.13 -28.62 9.47
N MET A 314 15.41 -27.79 10.22
CA MET A 314 14.28 -27.02 9.72
C MET A 314 14.67 -26.11 8.55
N LEU A 315 15.83 -25.46 8.60
CA LEU A 315 16.34 -24.63 7.49
C LEU A 315 16.61 -25.47 6.24
N ARG A 316 17.18 -26.67 6.40
CA ARG A 316 17.39 -27.62 5.28
C ARG A 316 16.06 -28.06 4.69
N ASP A 317 15.12 -28.47 5.53
CA ASP A 317 13.79 -28.92 5.09
C ASP A 317 13.03 -27.78 4.40
N TRP A 318 13.17 -26.53 4.89
CA TRP A 318 12.60 -25.35 4.26
C TRP A 318 13.22 -25.04 2.90
N ILE A 319 14.56 -25.10 2.77
CA ILE A 319 15.26 -24.91 1.49
C ILE A 319 14.83 -25.97 0.48
N GLU A 320 14.69 -27.22 0.90
CA GLU A 320 14.23 -28.31 0.02
C GLU A 320 12.79 -28.09 -0.44
N ALA A 321 11.88 -27.71 0.46
CA ALA A 321 10.50 -27.34 0.11
C ALA A 321 10.42 -26.14 -0.85
N GLN A 322 11.24 -25.11 -0.63
CA GLN A 322 11.32 -23.92 -1.50
C GLN A 322 11.84 -24.26 -2.90
N GLN A 323 12.81 -25.18 -3.00
CA GLN A 323 13.31 -25.68 -4.28
C GLN A 323 12.27 -26.52 -5.03
N GLU A 324 11.49 -27.35 -4.33
CA GLU A 324 10.38 -28.12 -4.89
C GLU A 324 9.31 -27.18 -5.46
N GLU A 325 8.93 -26.16 -4.70
CA GLU A 325 7.96 -25.13 -5.09
C GLU A 325 8.47 -24.32 -6.29
N ALA A 326 9.73 -23.87 -6.27
CA ALA A 326 10.34 -23.15 -7.40
C ALA A 326 10.39 -23.99 -8.68
N LYS A 327 10.68 -25.30 -8.58
CA LYS A 327 10.61 -26.23 -9.72
C LYS A 327 9.18 -26.37 -10.23
N SER A 328 8.19 -26.45 -9.34
CA SER A 328 6.78 -26.54 -9.72
C SER A 328 6.32 -25.27 -10.46
N MET A 329 6.74 -24.09 -9.99
CA MET A 329 6.45 -22.79 -10.58
C MET A 329 7.11 -22.63 -11.96
N ARG A 330 8.36 -23.09 -12.12
CA ARG A 330 9.01 -23.15 -13.43
C ARG A 330 8.25 -24.06 -14.40
N LYS A 331 7.79 -25.23 -13.94
CA LYS A 331 6.97 -26.13 -14.77
C LYS A 331 5.62 -25.52 -15.17
N THR A 332 4.98 -24.73 -14.31
CA THR A 332 3.72 -24.05 -14.66
C THR A 332 3.97 -22.89 -15.63
N LEU A 333 5.05 -22.13 -15.44
CA LEU A 333 5.48 -21.09 -16.39
C LEU A 333 5.84 -21.69 -17.76
N ASP A 334 6.58 -22.79 -17.82
CA ASP A 334 6.88 -23.47 -19.09
C ASP A 334 5.61 -24.01 -19.78
N LYS A 335 4.65 -24.53 -19.02
CA LYS A 335 3.33 -24.94 -19.55
C LYS A 335 2.52 -23.76 -20.08
N LEU A 336 2.60 -22.59 -19.44
CA LEU A 336 1.93 -21.38 -19.90
C LEU A 336 2.61 -20.84 -21.17
N THR A 337 3.94 -20.73 -21.17
CA THR A 337 4.74 -20.30 -22.32
C THR A 337 4.52 -21.21 -23.53
N SER A 338 4.52 -22.52 -23.33
CA SER A 338 4.25 -23.48 -24.41
C SER A 338 2.81 -23.39 -24.94
N ARG A 339 1.80 -23.18 -24.08
CA ARG A 339 0.42 -22.94 -24.53
C ARG A 339 0.27 -21.65 -25.33
N ILE A 340 0.94 -20.57 -24.90
CA ILE A 340 0.96 -19.29 -25.62
C ILE A 340 1.63 -19.47 -26.99
N GLY A 341 2.79 -20.12 -27.04
CA GLY A 341 3.48 -20.40 -28.30
C GLY A 341 2.71 -21.36 -29.22
N GLN A 342 1.90 -22.28 -28.68
CA GLN A 342 1.05 -23.16 -29.47
C GLN A 342 -0.16 -22.41 -30.04
N ALA A 343 -0.77 -21.50 -29.27
CA ALA A 343 -1.85 -20.64 -29.76
C ALA A 343 -1.38 -19.72 -30.90
N ASP A 344 -0.17 -19.17 -30.78
CA ASP A 344 0.45 -18.31 -31.80
C ASP A 344 0.76 -19.10 -33.08
N ARG A 345 1.28 -20.33 -32.96
CA ARG A 345 1.50 -21.23 -34.12
C ARG A 345 0.20 -21.64 -34.83
N ILE A 346 -0.89 -21.84 -34.08
CA ILE A 346 -2.20 -22.15 -34.67
C ILE A 346 -2.72 -20.94 -35.45
N ALA A 347 -2.60 -19.73 -34.89
CA ALA A 347 -3.01 -18.49 -35.57
C ALA A 347 -2.24 -18.27 -36.88
N VAL A 348 -0.91 -18.41 -36.86
CA VAL A 348 -0.06 -18.24 -38.05
C VAL A 348 -0.36 -19.29 -39.13
N ASN A 349 -0.60 -20.54 -38.76
CA ASN A 349 -0.94 -21.58 -39.73
C ASN A 349 -2.35 -21.41 -40.32
N SER A 350 -3.31 -20.93 -39.53
CA SER A 350 -4.64 -20.57 -40.04
C SER A 350 -4.58 -19.41 -41.03
N GLU A 351 -3.77 -18.38 -40.74
CA GLU A 351 -3.59 -17.24 -41.64
C GLU A 351 -2.89 -17.64 -42.95
N LYS A 352 -1.89 -18.53 -42.87
CA LYS A 352 -1.18 -19.06 -44.04
C LYS A 352 -2.05 -19.99 -44.90
N ALA A 353 -3.00 -20.71 -44.29
CA ALA A 353 -3.99 -21.53 -45.01
C ALA A 353 -5.05 -20.68 -45.72
N LEU A 354 -5.40 -19.52 -45.17
CA LEU A 354 -6.29 -18.53 -45.81
C LEU A 354 -5.60 -17.73 -46.92
N SER A 355 -4.28 -17.60 -46.87
CA SER A 355 -3.48 -16.82 -47.82
C SER A 355 -3.00 -17.59 -49.06
N GLN A 356 -3.16 -18.91 -49.11
CA GLN A 356 -2.84 -19.67 -50.34
C GLN A 356 -3.99 -19.52 -51.34
N PRO A 357 -3.74 -18.93 -52.54
CA PRO A 357 -4.74 -18.94 -53.57
C PRO A 357 -4.95 -20.39 -53.99
N LYS A 358 -6.20 -20.86 -53.94
CA LYS A 358 -6.60 -22.08 -54.66
C LYS A 358 -6.31 -21.84 -56.14
N LEU A 359 -5.12 -22.24 -56.59
CA LEU A 359 -4.82 -22.47 -57.99
C LEU A 359 -5.74 -23.61 -58.44
N GLY A 360 -6.90 -23.20 -58.97
CA GLY A 360 -7.79 -24.08 -59.70
C GLY A 360 -7.01 -24.73 -60.82
N HIS A 361 -6.86 -26.04 -60.71
CA HIS A 361 -6.47 -26.90 -61.81
C HIS A 361 -7.54 -26.73 -62.90
N ARG A 362 -7.25 -25.90 -63.90
CA ARG A 362 -7.96 -25.91 -65.18
C ARG A 362 -7.44 -27.12 -65.93
N ASP A 363 -8.29 -28.13 -66.04
CA ASP A 363 -8.34 -28.99 -67.21
C ASP A 363 -8.34 -28.11 -68.45
N ASP A 364 -7.35 -28.27 -69.33
CA ASP A 364 -7.46 -27.91 -70.73
C ASP A 364 -6.36 -28.61 -71.56
N GLY A 365 -6.83 -29.47 -72.48
CA GLY A 365 -6.18 -29.87 -73.74
C GLY A 365 -5.22 -31.06 -73.68
N GLY A 366 -5.37 -32.12 -74.47
CA GLY A 366 -6.22 -32.38 -75.63
C GLY A 366 -5.64 -33.55 -76.44
N ASP A 367 -6.44 -33.99 -77.42
CA ASP A 367 -6.23 -35.03 -78.46
C ASP A 367 -6.39 -36.52 -78.10
#